data_AF-A0A0Q5P039-F1
#
_entry.id   AF-A0A0Q5P039-F1
#
_cell.length_a   1.000
_cell.length_b   1.000
_cell.length_c   1.000
_cell.angle_alpha   90.00
_cell.angle_beta   90.00
_cell.angle_gamma   90.00
#
_symmetry.space_group_name_H-M   'P 1'
#
loop_
_entity.id
_entity.type
_entity.pdbx_description
1 polymer ?
#
loop_
_entity_poly.entity_id
_entity_poly.type
_entity_poly.pdbx_seq_one_letter_code
_entity_poly.pdbx_strand_id
1 'polypeptide(L)'
;MLGFTVPASAAPVITSIGADLSASPYTFTTQGSRFTFGFNGQLFAGPITISTANGGEVNTIFGEPTTNFTDGRGGPVTFGPGMNYGAFAGPTVIRFSNGGNFIGLRAVTGSGTFYGFAYTTDNVLNSIGFEDVADTAITATTAAGAVPEPASWALMIAGIGLVGGAMRRRTAVRTTVRYA
;
A
#
# COMPACT_ATOMS: atom_id res chain seq x y z
N MET A 1 35.65 0.74 23.85
CA MET A 1 34.36 1.09 23.23
C MET A 1 33.94 -0.07 22.34
N LEU A 2 33.02 -0.92 22.81
CA LEU A 2 32.46 -2.02 22.02
C LEU A 2 31.30 -1.45 21.19
N GLY A 3 31.53 -1.28 19.89
CA GLY A 3 30.49 -0.86 18.97
C GLY A 3 29.52 -2.01 18.74
N PHE A 4 28.30 -1.90 19.27
CA PHE A 4 27.20 -2.74 18.85
C PHE A 4 26.77 -2.27 17.46
N THR A 5 27.17 -3.01 16.42
CA THR A 5 26.48 -2.96 15.13
C THR A 5 25.07 -3.47 15.37
N VAL A 6 24.11 -2.56 15.43
CA VAL A 6 22.69 -2.91 15.31
C VAL A 6 22.54 -3.56 13.93
N PRO A 7 22.05 -4.80 13.82
CA PRO A 7 21.83 -5.40 12.51
C PRO A 7 20.91 -4.47 11.73
N ALA A 8 21.21 -4.26 10.45
CA ALA A 8 20.31 -3.57 9.55
C ALA A 8 18.96 -4.30 9.63
N SER A 9 17.95 -3.66 10.20
CA SER A 9 16.58 -4.16 10.12
C SER A 9 16.29 -4.36 8.64
N ALA A 10 15.91 -5.59 8.26
CA ALA A 10 15.36 -5.82 6.93
C ALA A 10 14.20 -4.83 6.77
N ALA A 11 14.23 -4.06 5.69
CA ALA A 11 13.16 -3.14 5.36
C ALA A 11 12.22 -3.89 4.41
N PRO A 12 10.90 -3.79 4.60
CA PRO A 12 9.97 -4.50 3.75
C PRO A 12 10.03 -3.95 2.32
N VAL A 13 9.96 -4.84 1.34
CA VAL A 13 9.85 -4.48 -0.08
C VAL A 13 8.38 -4.17 -0.36
N ILE A 14 8.08 -2.90 -0.66
CA ILE A 14 6.71 -2.43 -0.87
C ILE A 14 6.46 -2.17 -2.36
N THR A 15 5.35 -2.70 -2.86
CA THR A 15 4.91 -2.57 -4.25
C THR A 15 3.60 -1.80 -4.30
N SER A 16 3.58 -0.69 -5.05
CA SER A 16 2.34 0.03 -5.40
C SER A 16 1.53 -0.75 -6.44
N ILE A 17 0.24 -0.90 -6.22
CA ILE A 17 -0.67 -1.69 -7.07
C ILE A 17 -1.77 -0.79 -7.68
N GLY A 18 -2.65 -0.23 -6.85
CA GLY A 18 -3.80 0.55 -7.30
C GLY A 18 -4.88 -0.25 -8.05
N ALA A 19 -5.10 -1.51 -7.69
CA ALA A 19 -6.05 -2.39 -8.37
C ALA A 19 -7.48 -2.18 -7.84
N ASP A 20 -8.42 -1.89 -8.74
CA ASP A 20 -9.85 -1.90 -8.44
C ASP A 20 -10.39 -3.33 -8.43
N LEU A 21 -10.70 -3.83 -7.24
CA LEU A 21 -11.15 -5.21 -7.04
C LEU A 21 -12.61 -5.43 -7.46
N SER A 22 -13.38 -4.37 -7.68
CA SER A 22 -14.74 -4.47 -8.22
C SER A 22 -14.76 -4.85 -9.70
N ALA A 23 -13.68 -4.52 -10.43
CA ALA A 23 -13.51 -4.90 -11.83
C ALA A 23 -13.02 -6.36 -11.98
N SER A 24 -12.03 -6.75 -11.18
CA SER A 24 -11.49 -8.11 -11.18
C SER A 24 -10.71 -8.43 -9.91
N PRO A 25 -10.69 -9.69 -9.43
CA PRO A 25 -9.82 -10.10 -8.34
C PRO A 25 -8.34 -9.90 -8.67
N TYR A 26 -7.55 -9.46 -7.70
CA TYR A 26 -6.10 -9.34 -7.79
C TYR A 26 -5.42 -10.51 -7.07
N THR A 27 -4.57 -11.24 -7.78
CA THR A 27 -3.83 -12.39 -7.22
C THR A 27 -2.34 -12.17 -7.33
N PHE A 28 -1.62 -12.43 -6.24
CA PHE A 28 -0.16 -12.46 -6.24
C PHE A 28 0.37 -13.64 -5.44
N THR A 29 1.65 -13.95 -5.65
CA THR A 29 2.37 -15.02 -4.95
C THR A 29 3.66 -14.46 -4.38
N THR A 30 4.00 -14.86 -3.17
CA THR A 30 5.27 -14.53 -2.51
C THR A 30 5.76 -15.74 -1.73
N GLN A 31 7.03 -16.08 -1.86
CA GLN A 31 7.63 -17.27 -1.24
C GLN A 31 6.84 -18.58 -1.48
N GLY A 32 6.13 -18.66 -2.61
CA GLY A 32 5.27 -19.79 -2.99
C GLY A 32 3.84 -19.75 -2.41
N SER A 33 3.57 -18.89 -1.43
CA SER A 33 2.23 -18.66 -0.88
C SER A 33 1.42 -17.71 -1.76
N ARG A 34 0.14 -18.03 -1.96
CA ARG A 34 -0.76 -17.27 -2.85
C ARG A 34 -1.83 -16.54 -2.06
N PHE A 35 -2.10 -15.30 -2.47
CA PHE A 35 -3.14 -14.44 -1.93
C PHE A 35 -3.99 -13.91 -3.08
N THR A 36 -5.31 -13.97 -2.92
CA THR A 36 -6.26 -13.41 -3.88
C THR A 36 -7.19 -12.46 -3.15
N PHE A 37 -7.14 -11.19 -3.55
CA PHE A 37 -8.04 -10.15 -3.10
C PHE A 37 -9.16 -10.00 -4.12
N GLY A 38 -10.39 -9.84 -3.66
CA GLY A 38 -11.54 -9.61 -4.52
C GLY A 38 -12.54 -8.66 -3.87
N PHE A 39 -13.65 -8.45 -4.56
CA PHE A 39 -14.75 -7.60 -4.09
C PHE A 39 -15.98 -8.45 -3.80
N ASN A 40 -16.65 -8.19 -2.67
CA ASN A 40 -17.85 -8.94 -2.27
C ASN A 40 -19.16 -8.38 -2.85
N GLY A 41 -19.11 -7.29 -3.61
CA GLY A 41 -20.31 -6.62 -4.15
C GLY A 41 -20.91 -5.54 -3.24
N GLN A 42 -20.37 -5.32 -2.03
CA GLN A 42 -20.95 -4.42 -1.03
C GLN A 42 -19.94 -3.42 -0.46
N LEU A 43 -20.09 -2.14 -0.80
CA LEU A 43 -19.16 -1.07 -0.41
C LEU A 43 -19.13 -0.79 1.11
N PHE A 44 -20.19 -1.11 1.85
CA PHE A 44 -20.34 -0.67 3.26
C PHE A 44 -20.17 -1.79 4.30
N ALA A 45 -20.23 -3.06 3.90
CA ALA A 45 -20.27 -4.20 4.84
C ALA A 45 -18.96 -5.00 4.92
N GLY A 46 -17.89 -4.46 4.34
CA GLY A 46 -16.64 -5.18 4.10
C GLY A 46 -16.44 -5.45 2.61
N PRO A 47 -16.08 -4.43 1.82
CA PRO A 47 -15.96 -4.54 0.37
C PRO A 47 -14.97 -5.63 -0.08
N ILE A 48 -13.97 -5.93 0.74
CA ILE A 48 -12.89 -6.86 0.38
C ILE A 48 -13.25 -8.31 0.72
N THR A 49 -12.95 -9.21 -0.22
CA THR A 49 -12.80 -10.64 0.05
C THR A 49 -11.35 -11.07 -0.08
N ILE A 50 -10.94 -12.07 0.70
CA ILE A 50 -9.63 -12.69 0.57
C ILE A 50 -9.77 -14.21 0.49
N SER A 51 -8.98 -14.82 -0.37
CA SER A 51 -8.65 -16.24 -0.29
C SER A 51 -7.13 -16.44 -0.33
N THR A 52 -6.67 -17.56 0.24
CA THR A 52 -5.27 -17.93 0.32
C THR A 52 -5.04 -19.38 -0.10
N ALA A 53 -3.83 -19.68 -0.54
CA ALA A 53 -3.38 -21.04 -0.81
C ALA A 53 -1.88 -21.19 -0.55
N ASN A 54 -1.40 -22.43 -0.49
CA ASN A 54 0.03 -22.76 -0.41
C ASN A 54 0.75 -22.09 0.80
N GLY A 55 0.15 -22.16 1.99
CA GLY A 55 0.73 -21.59 3.21
C GLY A 55 0.49 -20.08 3.39
N GLY A 56 -0.32 -19.46 2.53
CA GLY A 56 -0.76 -18.09 2.72
C GLY A 56 -1.78 -17.98 3.86
N GLU A 57 -1.54 -17.06 4.77
CA GLU A 57 -2.40 -16.74 5.90
C GLU A 57 -2.58 -15.23 6.04
N VAL A 58 -3.72 -14.83 6.57
CA VAL A 58 -4.01 -13.42 6.83
C VAL A 58 -4.45 -13.19 8.26
N ASN A 59 -4.18 -11.99 8.75
CA ASN A 59 -4.72 -11.47 10.00
C ASN A 59 -5.49 -10.18 9.70
N THR A 60 -6.61 -9.99 10.39
CA THR A 60 -7.40 -8.78 10.30
C THR A 60 -7.62 -8.24 11.70
N ILE A 61 -7.43 -6.93 11.87
CA ILE A 61 -7.80 -6.20 13.09
C ILE A 61 -8.87 -5.20 12.72
N PHE A 62 -9.86 -5.06 13.60
CA PHE A 62 -10.90 -4.04 13.45
C PHE A 62 -10.29 -2.65 13.61
N GLY A 63 -10.35 -1.82 12.56
CA GLY A 63 -10.36 -0.35 12.65
C GLY A 63 -9.18 0.32 13.37
N GLU A 64 -8.23 -0.42 13.88
CA GLU A 64 -7.01 0.08 14.50
C GLU A 64 -5.87 -0.16 13.51
N PRO A 65 -5.08 0.88 13.19
CA PRO A 65 -3.88 0.73 12.39
C PRO A 65 -2.82 0.05 13.26
N THR A 66 -3.01 -1.23 13.59
CA THR A 66 -1.84 -2.01 13.92
C THR A 66 -1.01 -2.07 12.65
N THR A 67 0.18 -1.52 12.75
CA THR A 67 1.19 -1.68 11.72
C THR A 67 2.11 -2.85 12.06
N ASN A 68 2.05 -3.35 13.29
CA ASN A 68 2.95 -4.40 13.75
C ASN A 68 2.24 -5.76 13.73
N PHE A 69 2.76 -6.68 12.94
CA PHE A 69 2.21 -8.02 12.80
C PHE A 69 3.19 -9.09 13.29
N THR A 70 3.04 -9.54 14.54
CA THR A 70 3.86 -10.60 15.16
C THR A 70 3.08 -11.88 15.46
N ASP A 71 3.76 -12.96 15.81
CA ASP A 71 3.31 -14.35 15.68
C ASP A 71 2.39 -14.87 16.80
N GLY A 72 1.13 -14.44 16.80
CA GLY A 72 0.05 -15.16 17.49
C GLY A 72 -0.31 -16.47 16.77
N ARG A 73 0.61 -17.45 16.76
CA ARG A 73 0.75 -18.59 15.82
C ARG A 73 -0.49 -19.44 15.51
N GLY A 74 -1.35 -18.90 14.65
CA GLY A 74 -2.31 -19.67 13.85
C GLY A 74 -3.62 -19.98 14.56
N GLY A 75 -4.71 -19.83 13.83
CA GLY A 75 -6.07 -20.11 14.29
C GLY A 75 -7.11 -19.50 13.36
N PRO A 76 -8.42 -19.71 13.61
CA PRO A 76 -9.44 -18.99 12.87
C PRO A 76 -9.26 -17.48 13.08
N VAL A 77 -9.29 -16.72 11.99
CA VAL A 77 -9.29 -15.26 12.05
C VAL A 77 -10.52 -14.83 12.84
N THR A 78 -10.27 -14.28 14.03
CA THR A 78 -11.32 -13.73 14.88
C THR A 78 -11.30 -12.23 14.68
N PHE A 79 -12.42 -11.66 14.26
CA PHE A 79 -12.52 -10.23 14.17
C PHE A 79 -12.62 -9.66 15.60
N GLY A 80 -11.60 -8.93 16.05
CA GLY A 80 -11.48 -8.46 17.43
C GLY A 80 -10.10 -7.85 17.73
N PRO A 81 -9.82 -7.45 18.97
CA PRO A 81 -8.51 -6.96 19.39
C PRO A 81 -7.42 -8.06 19.44
N GLY A 82 -7.75 -9.31 19.08
CA GLY A 82 -6.82 -10.43 19.06
C GLY A 82 -6.20 -10.65 17.68
N MET A 83 -4.88 -10.86 17.64
CA MET A 83 -4.14 -11.13 16.40
C MET A 83 -4.00 -12.63 16.14
N ASN A 84 -4.90 -13.21 15.35
CA ASN A 84 -4.80 -14.59 14.88
C ASN A 84 -4.66 -14.62 13.34
N TYR A 85 -3.64 -15.31 12.85
CA TYR A 85 -3.46 -15.61 11.43
C TYR A 85 -4.24 -16.86 11.04
N GLY A 86 -4.95 -16.81 9.91
CA GLY A 86 -5.66 -17.97 9.37
C GLY A 86 -5.69 -18.00 7.85
N ALA A 87 -5.90 -19.19 7.30
CA ALA A 87 -6.04 -19.40 5.86
C ALA A 87 -7.50 -19.43 5.43
N PHE A 88 -7.77 -18.96 4.21
CA PHE A 88 -9.11 -18.91 3.64
C PHE A 88 -9.13 -19.62 2.29
N ALA A 89 -9.56 -20.88 2.24
CA ALA A 89 -9.56 -21.66 0.99
C ALA A 89 -10.48 -21.08 -0.10
N GLY A 90 -11.50 -20.31 0.28
CA GLY A 90 -12.41 -19.61 -0.62
C GLY A 90 -12.55 -18.13 -0.25
N PRO A 91 -13.12 -17.31 -1.15
CA PRO A 91 -13.29 -15.87 -0.92
C PRO A 91 -14.06 -15.61 0.38
N THR A 92 -13.38 -14.99 1.34
CA THR A 92 -13.93 -14.70 2.67
C THR A 92 -14.02 -13.20 2.87
N VAL A 93 -15.19 -12.70 3.26
CA VAL A 93 -15.43 -11.27 3.49
C VAL A 93 -14.60 -10.77 4.67
N ILE A 94 -13.85 -9.71 4.43
CA ILE A 94 -13.14 -8.97 5.46
C ILE A 94 -14.06 -7.86 5.96
N ARG A 95 -14.71 -8.09 7.10
CA ARG A 95 -15.62 -7.12 7.70
C ARG A 95 -14.87 -5.83 8.05
N PHE A 96 -15.54 -4.69 7.89
CA PHE A 96 -15.01 -3.36 8.22
C PHE A 96 -13.74 -2.98 7.44
N SER A 97 -13.58 -3.50 6.22
CA SER A 97 -12.52 -3.11 5.27
C SER A 97 -12.84 -1.85 4.47
N ASN A 98 -13.90 -1.11 4.83
CA ASN A 98 -14.21 0.19 4.24
C ASN A 98 -13.20 1.24 4.76
N GLY A 99 -12.79 2.17 3.91
CA GLY A 99 -11.73 3.13 4.20
C GLY A 99 -10.32 2.52 4.17
N GLY A 100 -9.34 3.26 4.69
CA GLY A 100 -7.94 2.84 4.73
C GLY A 100 -7.70 1.74 5.76
N ASN A 101 -7.36 0.54 5.30
CA ASN A 101 -7.19 -0.63 6.16
C ASN A 101 -5.87 -1.36 5.87
N PHE A 102 -5.20 -1.82 6.93
CA PHE A 102 -4.05 -2.72 6.82
C PHE A 102 -4.47 -4.14 7.17
N ILE A 103 -4.19 -5.06 6.26
CA ILE A 103 -4.42 -6.49 6.43
C ILE A 103 -3.08 -7.16 6.58
N GLY A 104 -2.86 -7.85 7.70
CA GLY A 104 -1.65 -8.62 7.93
C GLY A 104 -1.59 -9.82 7.01
N LEU A 105 -0.46 -10.05 6.37
CA LEU A 105 -0.22 -11.19 5.49
C LEU A 105 0.94 -12.01 6.02
N ARG A 106 0.92 -13.30 5.72
CA ARG A 106 2.01 -14.19 6.11
C ARG A 106 2.13 -15.37 5.19
N ALA A 107 3.33 -15.63 4.72
CA ALA A 107 3.68 -16.82 3.94
C ALA A 107 4.40 -17.82 4.85
N VAL A 108 3.75 -18.94 5.15
CA VAL A 108 4.32 -20.03 5.95
C VAL A 108 4.93 -21.05 5.00
N THR A 109 6.24 -21.20 5.07
CA THR A 109 7.02 -22.04 4.14
C THR A 109 7.92 -23.01 4.89
N GLY A 110 8.53 -23.96 4.18
CA GLY A 110 9.55 -24.84 4.77
C GLY A 110 10.80 -24.10 5.25
N SER A 111 11.07 -22.90 4.74
CA SER A 111 12.21 -22.05 5.12
C SER A 111 11.91 -21.07 6.26
N GLY A 112 10.69 -21.08 6.81
CA GLY A 112 10.26 -20.15 7.85
C GLY A 112 9.08 -19.28 7.41
N THR A 113 8.83 -18.23 8.19
CA THR A 113 7.62 -17.42 8.07
C THR A 113 7.94 -16.02 7.58
N PHE A 114 7.39 -15.62 6.44
CA PHE A 114 7.60 -14.27 5.90
C PHE A 114 6.38 -13.41 6.19
N TYR A 115 6.59 -12.28 6.85
CA TYR A 115 5.52 -11.36 7.22
C TYR A 115 5.33 -10.29 6.15
N GLY A 116 4.08 -9.90 5.96
CA GLY A 116 3.68 -8.91 4.99
C GLY A 116 2.44 -8.15 5.43
N PHE A 117 2.02 -7.22 4.59
CA PHE A 117 0.75 -6.53 4.71
C PHE A 117 0.17 -6.18 3.34
N ALA A 118 -1.13 -5.97 3.30
CA ALA A 118 -1.82 -5.28 2.21
C ALA A 118 -2.46 -4.00 2.75
N TYR A 119 -2.43 -2.94 1.95
CA TYR A 119 -3.14 -1.69 2.22
C TYR A 119 -4.28 -1.52 1.21
N THR A 120 -5.50 -1.40 1.71
CA THR A 120 -6.72 -1.22 0.89
C THR A 120 -7.44 0.06 1.24
N THR A 121 -8.15 0.64 0.27
CA THR A 121 -9.14 1.69 0.48
C THR A 121 -10.42 1.25 -0.20
N ASP A 122 -11.46 0.96 0.58
CA ASP A 122 -12.73 0.44 0.06
C ASP A 122 -12.53 -0.81 -0.80
N ASN A 123 -12.87 -0.76 -2.09
CA ASN A 123 -12.66 -1.84 -3.06
C ASN A 123 -11.31 -1.80 -3.78
N VAL A 124 -10.40 -0.90 -3.39
CA VAL A 124 -9.10 -0.73 -4.06
C VAL A 124 -7.98 -1.36 -3.24
N LEU A 125 -7.17 -2.22 -3.86
CA LEU A 125 -5.90 -2.68 -3.31
C LEU A 125 -4.79 -1.70 -3.72
N ASN A 126 -4.35 -0.88 -2.78
CA ASN A 126 -3.38 0.19 -3.04
C ASN A 126 -1.94 -0.33 -3.11
N SER A 127 -1.54 -1.17 -2.17
CA SER A 127 -0.16 -1.68 -2.09
C SER A 127 -0.04 -2.96 -1.28
N ILE A 128 1.04 -3.69 -1.50
CA ILE A 128 1.47 -4.85 -0.69
C ILE A 128 2.93 -4.67 -0.29
N GLY A 129 3.31 -5.22 0.86
CA GLY A 129 4.71 -5.26 1.29
C GLY A 129 5.04 -6.56 2.03
N PHE A 130 6.27 -7.04 1.89
CA PHE A 130 6.79 -8.23 2.58
C PHE A 130 8.23 -8.02 3.05
N GLU A 131 8.58 -8.66 4.17
CA GLU A 131 9.97 -8.84 4.57
C GLU A 131 10.66 -9.89 3.69
N ASP A 132 11.92 -9.64 3.35
CA ASP A 132 12.75 -10.58 2.59
C ASP A 132 13.43 -11.62 3.49
N VAL A 133 13.38 -11.42 4.81
CA VAL A 133 14.00 -12.31 5.80
C VAL A 133 12.92 -13.05 6.59
N ALA A 134 13.02 -14.37 6.63
CA ALA A 134 12.11 -15.22 7.39
C ALA A 134 12.16 -14.90 8.89
N ASP A 135 11.01 -15.05 9.55
CA ASP A 135 10.79 -14.92 10.98
C ASP A 135 11.13 -13.55 11.56
N THR A 136 11.12 -12.51 10.71
CA THR A 136 11.30 -11.11 11.11
C THR A 136 9.96 -10.37 11.15
N ALA A 137 9.74 -9.58 12.19
CA ALA A 137 8.53 -8.77 12.32
C ALA A 137 8.51 -7.66 11.27
N ILE A 138 7.31 -7.36 10.75
CA ILE A 138 7.10 -6.27 9.80
C ILE A 138 6.33 -5.12 10.45
N THR A 139 6.68 -3.90 10.08
CA THR A 139 5.85 -2.71 10.32
C THR A 139 5.22 -2.23 9.01
N ALA A 140 3.90 -2.28 8.91
CA ALA A 140 3.17 -1.86 7.74
C ALA A 140 3.22 -0.35 7.51
N THR A 141 3.36 0.02 6.25
CA THR A 141 3.41 1.39 5.76
C THR A 141 2.90 1.45 4.32
N THR A 142 2.36 2.57 3.89
CA THR A 142 1.81 2.68 2.53
C THR A 142 2.93 2.94 1.53
N ALA A 143 2.75 2.46 0.29
CA ALA A 143 3.50 3.01 -0.84
C ALA A 143 3.01 4.45 -1.04
N ALA A 144 3.55 5.42 -0.29
CA ALA A 144 3.22 6.82 -0.49
C ALA A 144 3.51 7.17 -1.95
N GLY A 145 2.47 7.47 -2.73
CA GLY A 145 2.64 7.95 -4.08
C GLY A 145 3.55 9.17 -4.02
N ALA A 146 4.64 9.16 -4.78
CA ALA A 146 5.51 10.32 -4.90
C ALA A 146 4.63 11.50 -5.34
N VAL A 147 4.25 12.36 -4.40
CA VAL A 147 3.72 13.68 -4.72
C VAL A 147 4.80 14.31 -5.58
N PRO A 148 4.51 14.79 -6.81
CA PRO A 148 5.52 15.45 -7.62
C PRO A 148 6.17 16.48 -6.73
N GLU A 149 7.45 16.28 -6.45
CA GLU A 149 8.12 16.99 -5.37
C GLU A 149 7.85 18.49 -5.52
N PRO A 150 7.75 19.27 -4.43
CA PRO A 150 7.49 20.70 -4.51
C PRO A 150 8.40 21.44 -5.51
N ALA A 151 9.59 20.90 -5.76
CA ALA A 151 10.52 21.33 -6.80
C ALA A 151 9.94 21.24 -8.23
N SER A 152 9.19 20.18 -8.58
CA SER A 152 8.55 20.04 -9.90
C SER A 152 7.50 21.13 -10.14
N TRP A 153 6.70 21.45 -9.12
CA TRP A 153 5.73 22.54 -9.18
C TRP A 153 6.43 23.89 -9.29
N ALA A 154 7.49 24.09 -8.51
CA ALA A 154 8.32 25.28 -8.59
C ALA A 154 8.99 25.44 -9.96
N LEU A 155 9.47 24.36 -10.60
CA LEU A 155 10.05 24.39 -11.94
C LEU A 155 9.01 24.69 -13.03
N MET A 156 7.78 24.17 -12.92
CA MET A 156 6.69 24.53 -13.84
C MET A 156 6.32 26.01 -13.71
N ILE A 157 6.17 26.50 -12.48
CA ILE A 157 5.87 27.91 -12.21
C ILE A 157 7.03 28.81 -12.67
N ALA A 158 8.27 28.43 -12.38
CA ALA A 158 9.46 29.14 -12.82
C ALA A 158 9.55 29.19 -14.35
N GLY A 159 9.30 28.07 -15.04
CA GLY A 159 9.29 28.00 -16.50
C GLY A 159 8.24 28.93 -17.12
N ILE A 160 7.00 28.88 -16.62
CA ILE A 160 5.92 29.76 -17.08
C ILE A 160 6.23 31.23 -16.76
N GLY A 161 6.77 31.50 -15.56
CA GLY A 161 7.17 32.84 -15.13
C GLY A 161 8.29 33.43 -15.99
N LEU A 162 9.27 32.63 -16.39
CA LEU A 162 10.38 33.05 -17.24
C LEU A 162 9.89 33.37 -18.66
N VAL A 163 9.05 32.51 -19.24
CA VAL A 163 8.43 32.76 -20.56
C VAL A 163 7.56 34.02 -20.52
N GLY A 164 6.69 34.16 -19.52
CA GLY A 164 5.85 35.35 -19.32
C GLY A 164 6.66 36.64 -19.11
N GLY A 165 7.73 36.57 -18.31
CA GLY A 165 8.65 37.68 -18.07
C GLY A 165 9.40 38.10 -19.34
N ALA A 166 9.86 37.13 -20.14
CA ALA A 166 10.53 37.37 -21.42
C ALA A 166 9.60 38.05 -22.44
N MET A 167 8.32 37.64 -22.51
CA MET A 167 7.33 38.29 -23.38
C MET A 167 7.07 39.74 -22.94
N ARG A 168 6.86 39.98 -21.64
CA ARG A 168 6.59 41.34 -21.11
C ARG A 168 7.76 42.30 -21.34
N ARG A 169 9.00 41.82 -21.32
CA ARG A 169 10.19 42.65 -21.60
C ARG A 169 10.28 43.10 -23.06
N ARG A 170 9.65 42.39 -24.00
CA ARG A 170 9.70 42.69 -25.44
C ARG A 170 8.57 43.60 -25.93
N THR A 171 7.46 43.74 -25.20
CA THR A 171 6.27 44.50 -25.65
C THR A 171 6.34 46.01 -25.41
N ALA A 172 7.49 46.58 -25.04
CA ALA A 172 7.68 48.04 -25.03
C ALA A 172 7.86 48.63 -26.45
N VAL A 173 7.11 48.12 -27.45
CA VAL A 173 7.07 48.69 -28.79
C VAL A 173 6.05 49.81 -28.79
N ARG A 174 6.55 51.05 -28.79
CA ARG A 174 5.73 52.28 -28.80
C ARG A 174 5.02 52.40 -30.14
N THR A 175 3.77 51.96 -30.21
CA THR A 175 2.89 52.22 -31.36
C THR A 175 2.63 53.72 -31.45
N THR A 176 3.18 54.37 -32.47
CA THR A 176 2.95 55.80 -32.72
C THR A 176 1.79 55.91 -33.71
N VAL A 177 0.65 56.41 -33.26
CA VAL A 177 -0.51 56.68 -34.13
C VAL A 177 -0.39 58.10 -34.68
N ARG A 178 -0.48 58.26 -36.00
CA ARG A 178 -0.46 59.55 -36.69
C ARG A 178 -1.86 59.78 -37.28
N TYR A 179 -2.50 60.88 -36.90
CA TYR A 179 -3.79 61.29 -37.46
C TYR A 179 -3.54 62.26 -38.63
N ALA A 180 -4.40 62.18 -39.64
CA ALA A 180 -4.42 63.05 -40.82
C ALA A 180 -5.49 64.13 -40.66
#